data_AF-A0A8J8C1V3-F1
#
_entry.id   AF-A0A8J8C1V3-F1
#
_cell.length_a   1.000
_cell.length_b   1.000
_cell.length_c   1.000
_cell.angle_alpha   90.00
_cell.angle_beta   90.00
_cell.angle_gamma   90.00
#
_symmetry.space_group_name_H-M   'P 1'
#
loop_
_entity.id
_entity.type
_entity.pdbx_description
1 polymer ?
#
loop_
_entity_poly.entity_id
_entity_poly.type
_entity_poly.pdbx_seq_one_letter_code
_entity_poly.pdbx_strand_id
1 'polypeptide(L)'
;RKIPAVAFGELLPTGSQSLRMVNNILIANLPAFLALTKKDTTDIASTVREYSSYTLGCPLLKAVHRKYPHMKLATAKRIFREVRAGVLEPGEALKYLKSMI
;
A
#
# COMPACT_ATOMS: atom_id res chain seq x y z
N ARG A 1 -13.71 11.25 27.42
CA ARG A 1 -12.40 10.55 27.31
C ARG A 1 -11.57 11.29 26.26
N LYS A 2 -10.44 11.90 26.62
CA LYS A 2 -9.50 12.46 25.62
C LYS A 2 -8.77 11.30 24.97
N ILE A 3 -8.76 11.21 23.64
CA ILE A 3 -7.96 10.23 22.89
C ILE A 3 -6.64 10.92 22.57
N PRO A 4 -5.54 10.62 23.29
CA PRO A 4 -4.28 11.32 23.11
C PRO A 4 -3.55 10.89 21.82
N ALA A 5 -3.90 9.72 21.25
CA ALA A 5 -3.25 9.17 20.07
C ALA A 5 -4.19 8.33 19.22
N VAL A 6 -3.97 8.35 17.90
CA VAL A 6 -4.67 7.56 16.89
C VAL A 6 -3.64 6.87 16.00
N ALA A 7 -3.78 5.55 15.84
CA ALA A 7 -2.92 4.76 14.98
C ALA A 7 -3.64 4.38 13.68
N PHE A 8 -2.93 4.46 12.56
CA PHE A 8 -3.39 4.10 11.22
C PHE A 8 -2.49 3.04 10.61
N GLY A 9 -3.05 2.22 9.73
CA GLY A 9 -2.35 1.14 9.01
C GLY A 9 -1.74 1.57 7.67
N GLU A 10 -1.42 2.85 7.49
CA GLU A 10 -0.96 3.37 6.20
C GLU A 10 0.56 3.14 6.02
N LEU A 11 0.94 2.65 4.84
CA LEU A 11 2.33 2.55 4.39
C LEU A 11 2.65 3.84 3.61
N LEU A 12 3.57 4.64 4.16
CA LEU A 12 3.98 5.89 3.52
C LEU A 12 5.40 5.74 2.96
N PRO A 13 5.66 6.28 1.76
CA PRO A 13 6.99 6.27 1.16
C PRO A 13 7.99 7.19 1.88
N THR A 14 7.52 8.03 2.81
CA THR A 14 8.33 9.03 3.53
C THR A 14 8.10 8.94 5.03
N GLY A 15 9.18 8.79 5.79
CA GLY A 15 9.13 8.70 7.27
C GLY A 15 8.70 10.00 7.97
N SER A 16 8.80 11.16 7.33
CA SER A 16 8.43 12.46 7.91
C SER A 16 6.94 12.58 8.28
N GLN A 17 6.09 11.74 7.69
CA GLN A 17 4.64 11.72 7.91
C GLN A 17 4.20 10.52 8.77
N SER A 18 5.17 9.74 9.28
CA SER A 18 4.89 8.54 10.09
C SER A 18 4.34 8.89 11.47
N LEU A 19 4.79 10.01 12.05
CA LEU A 19 4.29 10.57 13.30
C LEU A 19 3.94 12.04 13.10
N ARG A 20 2.75 12.46 13.52
CA ARG A 20 2.29 13.84 13.43
C ARG A 20 1.49 14.24 14.65
N MET A 21 1.60 15.51 15.04
CA MET A 21 0.74 16.10 16.06
C MET A 21 -0.31 16.99 15.39
N VAL A 22 -1.60 16.72 15.62
CA VAL A 22 -2.70 17.52 15.09
C VAL A 22 -3.69 17.79 16.22
N ASN A 23 -3.90 19.06 16.59
CA ASN A 23 -4.84 19.47 17.64
C ASN A 23 -4.64 18.70 18.98
N ASN A 24 -3.37 18.54 19.41
CA ASN A 24 -2.98 17.74 20.59
C ASN A 24 -3.32 16.24 20.50
N ILE A 25 -3.52 15.71 19.29
CA ILE A 25 -3.67 14.27 19.04
C ILE A 25 -2.45 13.80 18.27
N LEU A 26 -1.78 12.77 18.80
CA LEU A 26 -0.70 12.09 18.10
C LEU A 26 -1.29 11.15 17.04
N ILE A 27 -1.06 11.45 15.78
CA ILE A 27 -1.39 10.59 14.64
C ILE A 27 -0.15 9.76 14.29
N ALA A 28 -0.26 8.44 14.37
CA ALA A 28 0.81 7.51 14.04
C ALA A 28 0.41 6.60 12.89
N ASN A 29 1.11 6.67 11.76
CA ASN A 29 1.01 5.69 10.68
C ASN A 29 1.97 4.54 11.02
N LEU A 30 1.46 3.55 11.74
CA LEU A 30 2.28 2.55 12.43
C LEU A 30 3.15 1.73 11.48
N PRO A 31 2.66 1.25 10.31
CA PRO A 31 3.51 0.52 9.36
C PRO A 31 4.61 1.41 8.77
N ALA A 32 4.29 2.66 8.45
CA ALA A 32 5.27 3.62 7.96
C ALA A 32 6.33 3.97 9.01
N PHE A 33 5.93 4.11 10.29
CA PHE A 33 6.82 4.40 11.40
C PHE A 33 7.83 3.26 11.64
N LEU A 34 7.36 2.02 11.51
CA LEU A 34 8.18 0.82 11.64
C LEU A 34 8.97 0.47 10.36
N ALA A 35 8.89 1.31 9.32
CA ALA A 35 9.49 1.09 8.01
C ALA A 35 9.14 -0.30 7.41
N LEU A 36 7.91 -0.77 7.64
CA LEU A 36 7.45 -2.04 7.10
C LEU A 36 7.26 -1.96 5.58
N THR A 37 7.51 -3.08 4.91
CA THR A 37 7.15 -3.25 3.50
C THR A 37 5.72 -3.77 3.35
N LYS A 38 5.19 -3.72 2.13
CA LYS A 38 3.89 -4.35 1.82
C LYS A 38 3.91 -5.85 2.09
N LYS A 39 5.06 -6.50 1.85
CA LYS A 39 5.27 -7.90 2.18
C LYS A 39 5.13 -8.13 3.69
N ASP A 40 5.82 -7.36 4.51
CA ASP A 40 5.76 -7.52 5.98
C ASP A 40 4.33 -7.37 6.50
N THR A 41 3.61 -6.34 6.03
CA THR A 41 2.22 -6.14 6.43
C THR A 41 1.29 -7.27 5.97
N THR A 42 1.56 -7.87 4.81
CA THR A 42 0.80 -9.03 4.29
C THR A 42 1.12 -10.29 5.08
N ASP A 43 2.39 -10.51 5.42
CA ASP A 43 2.85 -11.66 6.22
C ASP A 43 2.27 -11.58 7.64
N ILE A 44 2.28 -10.39 8.26
CA ILE A 44 1.62 -10.12 9.56
C ILE A 44 0.11 -10.39 9.45
N ALA A 45 -0.58 -9.85 8.44
CA ALA A 45 -2.02 -10.06 8.27
C ALA A 45 -2.36 -11.55 8.03
N SER A 46 -1.49 -12.27 7.32
CA SER A 46 -1.66 -13.69 7.01
C SER A 46 -1.61 -14.59 8.25
N THR A 47 -1.03 -14.13 9.37
CA THR A 47 -1.09 -14.85 10.66
C THR A 47 -2.51 -14.93 11.23
N VAL A 48 -3.39 -13.99 10.86
CA VAL A 48 -4.78 -13.95 11.31
C VAL A 48 -5.71 -14.56 10.26
N ARG A 49 -5.47 -14.28 8.98
CA ARG A 49 -6.26 -14.80 7.86
C ARG A 49 -5.43 -14.83 6.59
N GLU A 50 -5.39 -15.98 5.94
CA GLU A 50 -4.63 -16.17 4.71
C GLU A 50 -5.03 -15.15 3.62
N TYR A 51 -4.04 -14.38 3.16
CA TYR A 51 -4.18 -13.39 2.10
C TYR A 51 -3.33 -13.82 0.90
N SER A 52 -3.96 -14.44 -0.12
CA SER A 52 -3.23 -15.10 -1.21
C SER A 52 -3.33 -14.42 -2.58
N SER A 53 -3.93 -13.23 -2.70
CA SER A 53 -4.17 -12.60 -4.01
C SER A 53 -3.25 -11.41 -4.29
N TYR A 54 -2.27 -11.62 -5.19
CA TYR A 54 -1.52 -10.56 -5.89
C TYR A 54 -2.27 -10.06 -7.15
N THR A 55 -3.60 -10.11 -7.16
CA THR A 55 -4.39 -9.49 -8.24
C THR A 55 -4.62 -8.01 -7.94
N LEU A 56 -4.95 -7.23 -8.97
CA LEU A 56 -5.56 -5.91 -8.74
C LEU A 56 -6.85 -6.12 -7.93
N GLY A 57 -6.76 -5.88 -6.63
CA GLY A 57 -7.85 -6.16 -5.67
C GLY A 57 -9.08 -5.27 -5.85
N CYS A 58 -9.01 -4.25 -6.71
CA CYS A 58 -10.09 -3.31 -6.98
C CYS A 58 -10.87 -3.69 -8.26
N PRO A 59 -12.14 -4.14 -8.16
CA PRO A 59 -12.97 -4.46 -9.33
C PRO A 59 -13.17 -3.27 -10.27
N LEU A 60 -13.24 -2.05 -9.72
CA LEU A 60 -13.34 -0.83 -10.52
C LEU A 60 -12.11 -0.64 -11.41
N LEU A 61 -10.91 -0.89 -10.88
CA LEU A 61 -9.68 -0.75 -11.66
C LEU A 61 -9.64 -1.75 -12.82
N LYS A 62 -10.10 -2.99 -12.60
CA LYS A 62 -10.26 -4.00 -13.66
C LYS A 62 -11.25 -3.55 -14.72
N ALA A 63 -12.39 -2.98 -14.33
CA ALA A 63 -13.39 -2.45 -15.26
C ALA A 63 -12.84 -1.27 -16.08
N VAL A 64 -12.07 -0.37 -15.45
CA VAL A 64 -11.40 0.75 -16.11
C VAL A 64 -10.38 0.26 -17.13
N HIS A 65 -9.53 -0.71 -16.78
CA HIS A 65 -8.55 -1.28 -17.73
C HIS A 65 -9.22 -1.97 -18.92
N ARG A 66 -10.36 -2.64 -18.70
CA ARG A 66 -11.13 -3.25 -19.78
C ARG A 66 -11.75 -2.21 -20.72
N LYS A 67 -12.31 -1.12 -20.16
CA LYS A 67 -12.93 -0.04 -20.95
C LYS A 67 -11.90 0.87 -21.60
N TYR A 68 -10.75 1.09 -20.96
CA TYR A 68 -9.70 2.02 -21.35
C TYR A 68 -8.31 1.39 -21.18
N PRO A 69 -7.83 0.56 -22.13
CA PRO A 69 -6.56 -0.17 -21.99
C PRO A 69 -5.33 0.74 -21.79
N HIS A 70 -5.34 1.95 -22.35
CA HIS A 70 -4.26 2.93 -22.17
C HIS A 70 -4.06 3.35 -20.71
N MET A 71 -5.08 3.21 -19.85
CA MET A 71 -4.98 3.46 -18.40
C MET A 71 -4.12 2.42 -17.66
N LYS A 72 -3.80 1.27 -18.26
CA LYS A 72 -2.85 0.30 -17.69
C LYS A 72 -1.48 0.94 -17.44
N LEU A 73 -1.05 1.89 -18.28
CA LEU A 73 0.21 2.63 -18.09
C LEU A 73 0.20 3.48 -16.80
N ALA A 74 -0.93 4.10 -16.46
CA ALA A 74 -1.05 4.87 -15.22
C ALA A 74 -0.90 3.97 -13.99
N THR A 75 -1.48 2.76 -14.04
CA THR A 75 -1.31 1.75 -13.00
C THR A 75 0.12 1.23 -12.93
N ALA A 76 0.77 0.96 -14.07
CA ALA A 76 2.19 0.59 -14.10
C ALA A 76 3.08 1.66 -13.46
N LYS A 77 2.86 2.94 -13.79
CA LYS A 77 3.57 4.08 -13.16
C LYS A 77 3.36 4.12 -11.64
N ARG A 78 2.14 3.85 -11.15
CA ARG A 78 1.86 3.73 -9.71
C ARG A 78 2.70 2.61 -9.08
N ILE A 79 2.71 1.42 -9.68
CA ILE A 79 3.49 0.28 -9.21
C ILE A 79 4.98 0.64 -9.13
N PHE A 80 5.55 1.24 -10.19
CA PHE A 80 6.96 1.66 -10.18
C PHE A 80 7.28 2.71 -9.11
N ARG A 81 6.36 3.62 -8.79
CA ARG A 81 6.54 4.57 -7.68
C ARG A 81 6.61 3.86 -6.33
N GLU A 82 5.79 2.83 -6.11
CA GLU A 82 5.81 2.03 -4.87
C GLU A 82 7.11 1.23 -4.74
N VAL A 83 7.62 0.67 -5.84
CA VAL A 83 8.93 0.00 -5.86
C VAL A 83 10.05 0.98 -5.54
N ARG A 84 10.05 2.16 -6.20
CA ARG A 84 11.06 3.20 -5.95
C ARG A 84 11.05 3.66 -4.49
N ALA A 85 9.89 3.66 -3.84
CA ALA A 85 9.73 4.02 -2.45
C ALA A 85 10.13 2.91 -1.46
N GLY A 86 10.52 1.72 -1.93
CA GLY A 86 10.80 0.56 -1.08
C GLY A 86 9.56 -0.03 -0.41
N VAL A 87 8.35 0.39 -0.80
CA VAL A 87 7.09 -0.12 -0.24
C VAL A 87 6.74 -1.47 -0.86
N LEU A 88 7.08 -1.68 -2.13
CA LEU A 88 6.77 -2.88 -2.90
C LEU A 88 8.07 -3.55 -3.39
N GLU A 89 8.19 -4.85 -3.19
CA GLU A 89 9.34 -5.59 -3.70
C GLU A 89 9.27 -5.73 -5.23
N PRO A 90 10.40 -5.69 -5.96
CA PRO A 90 10.40 -5.84 -7.43
C PRO A 90 9.70 -7.12 -7.92
N GLY A 91 9.82 -8.22 -7.16
CA GLY A 91 9.14 -9.48 -7.47
C GLY A 91 7.62 -9.38 -7.37
N GLU A 92 7.09 -8.65 -6.40
CA GLU A 92 5.65 -8.39 -6.26
C GLU A 92 5.16 -7.45 -7.37
N ALA A 93 5.94 -6.42 -7.68
CA ALA A 93 5.66 -5.50 -8.78
C ALA A 93 5.49 -6.23 -10.11
N LEU A 94 6.38 -7.19 -10.39
CA LEU A 94 6.28 -8.00 -11.60
C LEU A 94 4.99 -8.83 -11.64
N LYS A 95 4.55 -9.39 -10.50
CA LYS A 95 3.26 -10.11 -10.41
C LYS A 95 2.08 -9.18 -10.72
N TYR A 96 2.06 -7.97 -10.15
CA TYR A 96 1.01 -7.00 -10.43
C TYR A 96 1.01 -6.57 -11.90
N LEU A 97 2.17 -6.30 -12.49
CA LEU A 97 2.30 -5.95 -13.92
C LEU A 97 1.77 -7.07 -14.82
N LYS A 98 2.15 -8.33 -14.55
CA LYS A 98 1.66 -9.50 -15.29
C LYS A 98 0.14 -9.69 -15.15
N SER A 99 -0.44 -9.35 -14.00
CA SER A 99 -1.90 -9.45 -13.78
C SER A 99 -2.72 -8.46 -14.60
N MET A 100 -2.08 -7.44 -15.19
CA MET A 100 -2.74 -6.44 -16.03
C MET A 100 -2.69 -6.78 -17.52
N ILE A 101 -1.86 -7.73 -17.93
CA ILE A 101 -1.74 -8.17 -19.33
C ILE A 101 -2.98 -9.00 -19.66
#